data_AF-A0A1W9S2T3-F1
#
_entry.id   AF-A0A1W9S2T3-F1
#
_cell.length_a   1.000
_cell.length_b   1.000
_cell.length_c   1.000
_cell.angle_alpha   90.00
_cell.angle_beta   90.00
_cell.angle_gamma   90.00
#
_symmetry.space_group_name_H-M   'P 1'
#
loop_
_entity.id
_entity.type
_entity.pdbx_description
1 polymer ?
#
loop_
_entity_poly.entity_id
_entity_poly.type
_entity_poly.pdbx_seq_one_letter_code
_entity_poly.pdbx_strand_id
1 'polypeptide(L)'
;ADGNPDSYENVAGLKFIDGQAYYNTGGDTWVDVTTDLVNDGIISFSTFYDGREGKDVYSLDLDIAKLNSSSYFPNNGIIYSSITYNSSYVSAIRLVNGQSLAGALTIATDNPLYTLGDYNTIDKKPASLLTDALTILSNNWDDSRSWDYLSNRIASNTQVNACYMTGNTETGAPGHNYNGGLENLPRFLEKWSGKTFIWRGAAVDLWYSRQSNARWSYGSYYTAPNRDWAFDPDLLDMNNLPPGTPIVNVVQRMNWSQKINNSPNLYYQPN
;
A
#
# COMPACT_ATOMS: atom_id res chain seq x y z
N ALA A 1 7.85 11.56 -22.22
CA ALA A 1 8.99 10.91 -21.57
C ALA A 1 8.53 9.49 -21.34
N ASP A 2 8.96 8.58 -22.20
CA ASP A 2 8.34 7.26 -22.25
C ASP A 2 8.93 6.46 -21.09
N GLY A 3 8.17 6.42 -19.99
CA GLY A 3 8.51 5.66 -18.81
C GLY A 3 8.56 4.15 -19.08
N ASN A 4 8.85 3.36 -18.06
CA ASN A 4 8.80 1.90 -18.19
C ASN A 4 7.37 1.46 -18.57
N PRO A 5 7.14 0.82 -19.73
CA PRO A 5 5.80 0.37 -20.14
C PRO A 5 5.18 -0.63 -19.15
N ASP A 6 6.02 -1.33 -18.37
CA ASP A 6 5.59 -2.28 -17.34
C ASP A 6 5.36 -1.62 -15.97
N SER A 7 5.38 -0.28 -15.87
CA SER A 7 5.11 0.43 -14.61
C SER A 7 3.64 0.32 -14.21
N TYR A 8 3.37 0.37 -12.90
CA TYR A 8 1.99 0.43 -12.39
C TYR A 8 1.19 1.61 -12.94
N GLU A 9 1.84 2.73 -13.27
CA GLU A 9 1.17 3.87 -13.93
C GLU A 9 0.61 3.48 -15.30
N ASN A 10 1.39 2.74 -16.10
CA ASN A 10 1.02 2.37 -17.46
C ASN A 10 0.04 1.20 -17.51
N VAL A 11 0.14 0.25 -16.57
CA VAL A 11 -0.77 -0.90 -16.50
C VAL A 11 -2.00 -0.67 -15.63
N ALA A 12 -2.18 0.51 -15.02
CA ALA A 12 -3.35 0.80 -14.20
C ALA A 12 -4.66 0.84 -15.01
N GLY A 13 -5.77 0.48 -14.37
CA GLY A 13 -7.12 0.69 -14.90
C GLY A 13 -7.72 2.03 -14.47
N LEU A 14 -7.24 2.60 -13.36
CA LEU A 14 -7.61 3.91 -12.85
C LEU A 14 -6.33 4.58 -12.31
N LYS A 15 -6.08 5.84 -12.66
CA LYS A 15 -4.93 6.58 -12.12
C LYS A 15 -5.27 7.99 -11.68
N PHE A 16 -4.62 8.43 -10.61
CA PHE A 16 -4.70 9.78 -10.08
C PHE A 16 -3.36 10.48 -10.28
N ILE A 17 -3.30 11.49 -11.15
CA ILE A 17 -2.07 12.23 -11.47
C ILE A 17 -2.32 13.71 -11.25
N ASP A 18 -1.58 14.34 -10.33
CA ASP A 18 -1.55 15.79 -10.12
C ASP A 18 -2.95 16.45 -10.01
N GLY A 19 -3.87 15.78 -9.31
CA GLY A 19 -5.24 16.29 -9.06
C GLY A 19 -6.28 15.90 -10.10
N GLN A 20 -5.92 15.09 -11.09
CA GLN A 20 -6.84 14.55 -12.10
C GLN A 20 -6.95 13.03 -11.97
N ALA A 21 -8.14 12.49 -12.26
CA ALA A 21 -8.42 11.07 -12.31
C ALA A 21 -8.68 10.62 -13.75
N TYR A 22 -7.96 9.60 -14.18
CA TYR A 22 -8.07 9.03 -15.51
C TYR A 22 -8.49 7.56 -15.42
N TYR A 23 -9.54 7.19 -16.14
CA TYR A 23 -10.01 5.81 -16.23
C TYR A 23 -9.68 5.22 -17.60
N ASN A 24 -9.16 4.00 -17.62
CA ASN A 24 -8.83 3.29 -18.86
C ASN A 24 -10.06 2.56 -19.40
N THR A 25 -10.53 2.95 -20.58
CA THR A 25 -11.71 2.34 -21.23
C THR A 25 -11.34 1.21 -22.21
N GLY A 26 -10.06 0.91 -22.36
CA GLY A 26 -9.52 -0.18 -23.18
C GLY A 26 -8.29 0.23 -23.98
N GLY A 27 -7.29 -0.63 -24.02
CA GLY A 27 -6.01 -0.36 -24.69
C GLY A 27 -5.32 0.87 -24.10
N ASP A 28 -4.90 1.79 -24.97
CA ASP A 28 -4.22 3.04 -24.58
C ASP A 28 -5.19 4.23 -24.41
N THR A 29 -6.50 3.96 -24.29
CA THR A 29 -7.51 5.01 -24.23
C THR A 29 -7.83 5.41 -22.79
N TRP A 30 -7.55 6.67 -22.44
CA TRP A 30 -7.82 7.25 -21.13
C TRP A 30 -8.86 8.34 -21.22
N VAL A 31 -9.82 8.31 -20.29
CA VAL A 31 -10.86 9.34 -20.14
C VAL A 31 -10.65 10.04 -18.80
N ASP A 32 -10.66 11.36 -18.81
CA ASP A 32 -10.69 12.15 -17.58
C ASP A 32 -12.07 12.01 -16.93
N VAL A 33 -12.10 11.40 -15.74
CA VAL A 33 -13.30 11.12 -14.96
C VAL A 33 -13.31 11.90 -13.64
N THR A 34 -12.46 12.92 -13.51
CA THR A 34 -12.27 13.68 -12.26
C THR A 34 -13.59 14.23 -11.74
N THR A 35 -14.35 14.89 -12.61
CA THR A 35 -15.64 15.50 -12.25
C THR A 35 -16.63 14.46 -11.75
N ASP A 36 -16.68 13.29 -12.39
CA ASP A 36 -17.61 12.22 -12.01
C ASP A 36 -17.23 11.63 -10.66
N LEU A 37 -15.95 11.32 -10.44
CA LEU A 37 -15.49 10.77 -9.15
C LEU A 37 -15.69 11.76 -7.99
N VAL A 38 -15.54 13.06 -8.23
CA VAL A 38 -15.82 14.10 -7.22
C VAL A 38 -17.32 14.20 -6.94
N ASN A 39 -18.16 14.23 -7.98
CA ASN A 39 -19.61 14.36 -7.83
C ASN A 39 -20.23 13.15 -7.13
N ASP A 40 -19.74 11.95 -7.42
CA ASP A 40 -20.15 10.71 -6.75
C ASP A 40 -19.51 10.59 -5.35
N GLY A 41 -18.56 11.46 -5.04
CA GLY A 41 -17.80 11.48 -3.79
C GLY A 41 -16.93 10.23 -3.60
N ILE A 42 -16.54 9.58 -4.69
CA ILE A 42 -15.54 8.49 -4.73
C ILE A 42 -14.17 9.04 -4.36
N ILE A 43 -13.88 10.28 -4.79
CA ILE A 43 -12.72 11.02 -4.31
C ILE A 43 -13.13 12.28 -3.58
N SER A 44 -12.39 12.58 -2.51
CA SER A 44 -12.48 13.83 -1.77
C SER A 44 -11.09 14.26 -1.28
N PHE A 45 -10.99 15.46 -0.72
CA PHE A 45 -9.74 15.95 -0.16
C PHE A 45 -9.91 16.24 1.33
N SER A 46 -8.92 15.83 2.11
CA SER A 46 -8.91 16.01 3.56
C SER A 46 -7.56 16.52 4.04
N THR A 47 -7.56 17.16 5.21
CA THR A 47 -6.34 17.64 5.85
C THR A 47 -6.31 17.17 7.29
N PHE A 48 -5.19 16.57 7.70
CA PHE A 48 -4.97 16.11 9.07
C PHE A 48 -3.47 16.13 9.40
N TYR A 49 -3.12 16.19 10.67
CA TYR A 49 -1.74 16.25 11.14
C TYR A 49 -1.11 14.85 11.28
N ASP A 50 0.07 14.67 10.69
CA ASP A 50 0.95 13.54 10.98
C ASP A 50 2.00 13.94 12.03
N GLY A 51 1.83 13.42 13.24
CA GLY A 51 2.72 13.70 14.37
C GLY A 51 4.12 13.08 14.29
N ARG A 52 4.35 12.12 13.39
CA ARG A 52 5.69 11.62 13.07
C ARG A 52 6.40 12.60 12.14
N GLU A 53 5.74 12.99 11.05
CA GLU A 53 6.30 13.91 10.05
C GLU A 53 6.36 15.36 10.56
N GLY A 54 5.56 15.67 11.59
CA GLY A 54 5.49 17.01 12.16
C GLY A 54 4.82 18.02 11.22
N LYS A 55 3.97 17.54 10.30
CA LYS A 55 3.37 18.31 9.20
C LYS A 55 1.92 17.92 9.01
N ASP A 56 1.14 18.84 8.44
CA ASP A 56 -0.16 18.49 7.89
C ASP A 56 0.00 17.59 6.66
N VAL A 57 -0.94 16.67 6.51
CA VAL A 57 -1.14 15.78 5.39
C VAL A 57 -2.29 16.33 4.56
N TYR A 58 -2.04 16.54 3.28
CA TYR A 58 -3.06 16.85 2.28
C TYR A 58 -3.35 15.56 1.54
N SER A 59 -4.49 14.97 1.87
CA SER A 59 -4.87 13.64 1.42
C SER A 59 -5.86 13.71 0.27
N LEU A 60 -5.59 12.95 -0.79
CA LEU A 60 -6.62 12.46 -1.70
C LEU A 60 -7.28 11.25 -1.03
N ASP A 61 -8.49 11.44 -0.53
CA ASP A 61 -9.28 10.37 0.07
C ASP A 61 -10.02 9.61 -1.01
N LEU A 62 -9.73 8.31 -1.13
CA LEU A 62 -10.41 7.37 -2.00
C LEU A 62 -11.42 6.55 -1.18
N ASP A 63 -12.72 6.80 -1.40
CA ASP A 63 -13.80 6.04 -0.80
C ASP A 63 -13.99 4.72 -1.57
N ILE A 64 -13.52 3.64 -0.96
CA ILE A 64 -13.51 2.31 -1.56
C ILE A 64 -14.93 1.75 -1.68
N ALA A 65 -15.81 2.01 -0.70
CA ALA A 65 -17.19 1.54 -0.75
C ALA A 65 -17.94 2.15 -1.93
N LYS A 66 -17.74 3.45 -2.20
CA LYS A 66 -18.33 4.12 -3.36
C LYS A 66 -17.69 3.67 -4.66
N LEU A 67 -16.36 3.52 -4.70
CA LEU A 67 -15.66 2.98 -5.87
C LEU A 67 -16.20 1.60 -6.26
N ASN A 68 -16.40 0.70 -5.28
CA ASN A 68 -16.98 -0.63 -5.50
C ASN A 68 -18.35 -0.59 -6.19
N SER A 69 -19.17 0.42 -5.89
CA SER A 69 -20.51 0.58 -6.47
C SER A 69 -20.54 1.36 -7.79
N SER A 70 -19.39 1.89 -8.22
CA SER A 70 -19.26 2.71 -9.42
C SER A 70 -18.91 1.89 -10.66
N SER A 71 -19.00 2.52 -11.84
CA SER A 71 -18.45 1.98 -13.09
C SER A 71 -16.92 2.16 -13.22
N TYR A 72 -16.26 2.71 -12.20
CA TYR A 72 -14.85 3.10 -12.23
C TYR A 72 -13.94 2.18 -11.42
N PHE A 73 -14.46 1.10 -10.83
CA PHE A 73 -13.61 0.06 -10.27
C PHE A 73 -12.79 -0.58 -11.40
N PRO A 74 -11.45 -0.56 -11.35
CA PRO A 74 -10.64 -0.99 -12.48
C PRO A 74 -10.78 -2.49 -12.74
N ASN A 75 -11.13 -2.87 -13.98
CA ASN A 75 -11.32 -4.27 -14.37
C ASN A 75 -10.08 -5.15 -14.15
N ASN A 76 -8.88 -4.57 -14.28
CA ASN A 76 -7.62 -5.26 -14.04
C ASN A 76 -7.17 -5.19 -12.56
N GLY A 77 -7.94 -4.52 -11.70
CA GLY A 77 -7.66 -4.41 -10.27
C GLY A 77 -6.43 -3.57 -9.93
N ILE A 78 -5.97 -2.67 -10.80
CA ILE A 78 -4.78 -1.83 -10.53
C ILE A 78 -5.16 -0.35 -10.51
N ILE A 79 -4.85 0.32 -9.40
CA ILE A 79 -4.92 1.77 -9.25
C ILE A 79 -3.51 2.32 -9.08
N TYR A 80 -3.21 3.41 -9.79
CA TYR A 80 -1.97 4.17 -9.58
C TYR A 80 -2.26 5.58 -9.07
N SER A 81 -1.43 6.11 -8.18
CA SER A 81 -1.51 7.51 -7.75
C SER A 81 -0.14 8.16 -7.66
N SER A 82 -0.03 9.37 -8.21
CA SER A 82 1.10 10.26 -8.06
C SER A 82 0.59 11.69 -7.86
N ILE A 83 0.80 12.21 -6.66
CA ILE A 83 0.42 13.54 -6.21
C ILE A 83 1.70 14.34 -6.04
N THR A 84 1.73 15.54 -6.60
CA THR A 84 2.91 16.41 -6.54
C THR A 84 3.45 16.53 -5.11
N TYR A 85 4.73 16.20 -4.94
CA TYR A 85 5.43 16.38 -3.67
C TYR A 85 5.43 17.86 -3.25
N ASN A 86 5.25 18.11 -1.95
CA ASN A 86 5.39 19.41 -1.35
C ASN A 86 6.34 19.35 -0.15
N SER A 87 7.16 20.37 0.05
CA SER A 87 8.09 20.42 1.18
C SER A 87 7.42 20.87 2.49
N SER A 88 6.33 21.64 2.41
CA SER A 88 5.63 22.24 3.56
C SER A 88 4.62 21.30 4.20
N TYR A 89 4.08 20.35 3.43
CA TYR A 89 3.07 19.38 3.89
C TYR A 89 3.32 18.01 3.23
N VAL A 90 2.71 16.96 3.77
CA VAL A 90 2.75 15.62 3.19
C VAL A 90 1.63 15.49 2.15
N SER A 91 1.98 15.24 0.90
CA SER A 91 1.01 14.85 -0.14
C SER A 91 0.79 13.34 -0.05
N ALA A 92 -0.46 12.89 0.14
CA ALA A 92 -0.74 11.46 0.36
C ALA A 92 -2.06 11.03 -0.29
N ILE A 93 -2.22 9.72 -0.43
CA ILE A 93 -3.50 9.08 -0.69
C ILE A 93 -3.98 8.37 0.58
N ARG A 94 -5.28 8.45 0.89
CA ARG A 94 -5.90 7.73 2.00
C ARG A 94 -7.06 6.88 1.53
N LEU A 95 -7.09 5.62 1.95
CA LEU A 95 -8.16 4.69 1.68
C LEU A 95 -9.18 4.77 2.81
N VAL A 96 -10.41 5.12 2.49
CA VAL A 96 -11.52 5.22 3.47
C VAL A 96 -12.63 4.24 3.11
N ASN A 97 -13.42 3.83 4.11
CA ASN A 97 -14.57 2.93 3.93
C ASN A 97 -14.20 1.63 3.19
N GLY A 98 -13.05 1.03 3.53
CA GLY A 98 -12.42 -0.06 2.80
C GLY A 98 -12.77 -1.47 3.23
N GLN A 99 -13.79 -1.69 4.05
CA GLN A 99 -14.07 -3.00 4.66
C GLN A 99 -14.32 -4.12 3.65
N SER A 100 -14.91 -3.80 2.50
CA SER A 100 -15.14 -4.74 1.40
C SER A 100 -14.45 -4.24 0.12
N LEU A 101 -13.98 -5.17 -0.71
CA LEU A 101 -13.47 -4.88 -2.06
C LEU A 101 -14.36 -5.59 -3.09
N ALA A 102 -14.74 -4.89 -4.17
CA ALA A 102 -15.54 -5.48 -5.26
C ALA A 102 -14.78 -6.57 -6.03
N GLY A 103 -13.46 -6.52 -6.02
CA GLY A 103 -12.57 -7.48 -6.67
C GLY A 103 -11.16 -7.43 -6.08
N ALA A 104 -10.26 -8.20 -6.69
CA ALA A 104 -8.84 -8.12 -6.39
C ALA A 104 -8.32 -6.70 -6.68
N LEU A 105 -7.50 -6.12 -5.80
CA LEU A 105 -7.11 -4.71 -5.89
C LEU A 105 -5.67 -4.46 -5.44
N THR A 106 -4.90 -3.84 -6.31
CA THR A 106 -3.58 -3.30 -6.01
C THR A 106 -3.60 -1.79 -6.15
N ILE A 107 -3.15 -1.10 -5.11
CA ILE A 107 -2.97 0.36 -5.12
C ILE A 107 -1.47 0.61 -5.05
N ALA A 108 -0.94 1.25 -6.10
CA ALA A 108 0.45 1.63 -6.19
C ALA A 108 0.60 3.15 -6.22
N THR A 109 1.51 3.68 -5.42
CA THR A 109 1.77 5.11 -5.37
C THR A 109 3.23 5.39 -4.99
N ASP A 110 3.78 6.47 -5.54
CA ASP A 110 5.06 7.00 -5.11
C ASP A 110 4.93 7.94 -3.88
N ASN A 111 3.71 8.23 -3.43
CA ASN A 111 3.40 8.97 -2.22
C ASN A 111 3.20 8.07 -0.99
N PRO A 112 3.22 8.64 0.22
CA PRO A 112 2.72 7.98 1.43
C PRO A 112 1.24 7.60 1.29
N LEU A 113 0.88 6.44 1.83
CA LEU A 113 -0.48 5.91 1.82
C LEU A 113 -1.00 5.70 3.24
N TYR A 114 -2.24 6.12 3.47
CA TYR A 114 -2.94 5.94 4.72
C TYR A 114 -4.11 4.98 4.52
N THR A 115 -4.37 4.12 5.49
CA THR A 115 -5.66 3.43 5.62
C THR A 115 -6.43 4.04 6.77
N LEU A 116 -7.74 4.20 6.62
CA LEU A 116 -8.63 4.66 7.67
C LEU A 116 -9.66 3.58 8.00
N GLY A 117 -9.51 3.01 9.19
CA GLY A 117 -10.36 1.94 9.69
C GLY A 117 -10.06 0.58 9.07
N ASP A 118 -11.05 -0.29 9.14
CA ASP A 118 -10.96 -1.65 8.63
C ASP A 118 -10.82 -1.68 7.11
N TYR A 119 -9.92 -2.53 6.61
CA TYR A 119 -9.67 -2.70 5.19
C TYR A 119 -9.69 -4.18 4.79
N ASN A 120 -10.54 -4.50 3.81
CA ASN A 120 -10.67 -5.82 3.20
C ASN A 120 -10.95 -6.94 4.22
N THR A 121 -11.88 -6.69 5.14
CA THR A 121 -12.27 -7.58 6.25
C THR A 121 -13.50 -8.44 5.93
N ILE A 122 -14.34 -8.00 4.99
CA ILE A 122 -15.54 -8.70 4.56
C ILE A 122 -15.26 -9.36 3.21
N ASP A 123 -15.52 -10.67 3.11
CA ASP A 123 -15.30 -11.47 1.89
C ASP A 123 -13.95 -11.19 1.22
N LYS A 124 -12.90 -11.22 2.05
CA LYS A 124 -11.50 -10.85 1.75
C LYS A 124 -11.11 -11.17 0.31
N LYS A 125 -10.58 -10.16 -0.41
CA LYS A 125 -10.04 -10.28 -1.77
C LYS A 125 -8.50 -10.21 -1.77
N PRO A 126 -7.83 -10.68 -2.82
CA PRO A 126 -6.41 -10.40 -3.03
C PRO A 126 -6.17 -8.89 -3.08
N ALA A 127 -5.38 -8.36 -2.14
CA ALA A 127 -5.11 -6.93 -2.06
C ALA A 127 -3.64 -6.60 -1.80
N SER A 128 -3.12 -5.54 -2.42
CA SER A 128 -1.77 -5.04 -2.17
C SER A 128 -1.68 -3.52 -2.13
N LEU A 129 -0.87 -2.99 -1.20
CA LEU A 129 -0.59 -1.58 -1.02
C LEU A 129 0.91 -1.32 -1.27
N LEU A 130 1.24 -0.67 -2.38
CA LEU A 130 2.62 -0.33 -2.75
C LEU A 130 2.79 1.18 -2.60
N THR A 131 3.64 1.63 -1.68
CA THR A 131 3.65 3.03 -1.24
C THR A 131 4.99 3.47 -0.66
N ASP A 132 5.33 4.77 -0.79
CA ASP A 132 6.50 5.36 -0.12
C ASP A 132 6.60 4.97 1.37
N ALA A 133 5.47 5.10 2.08
CA ALA A 133 5.34 4.79 3.50
C ALA A 133 3.87 4.47 3.83
N LEU A 134 3.61 3.38 4.56
CA LEU A 134 2.27 2.98 4.96
C LEU A 134 1.94 3.42 6.40
N THR A 135 0.84 4.16 6.58
CA THR A 135 0.30 4.53 7.89
C THR A 135 -1.10 3.96 8.10
N ILE A 136 -1.36 3.41 9.28
CA ILE A 136 -2.65 2.85 9.67
C ILE A 136 -3.34 3.79 10.66
N LEU A 137 -4.52 4.27 10.30
CA LEU A 137 -5.41 5.06 11.16
C LEU A 137 -6.57 4.16 11.58
N SER A 138 -6.89 4.14 12.88
CA SER A 138 -7.89 3.24 13.44
C SER A 138 -9.32 3.60 13.01
N ASN A 139 -10.28 2.72 13.31
CA ASN A 139 -11.72 2.99 13.10
C ASN A 139 -12.23 4.20 13.91
N ASN A 140 -11.44 4.72 14.86
CA ASN A 140 -11.80 5.86 15.70
C ASN A 140 -10.94 7.11 15.41
N TRP A 141 -10.15 7.09 14.34
CA TRP A 141 -9.41 8.27 13.91
C TRP A 141 -10.38 9.41 13.54
N ASP A 142 -10.01 10.62 13.93
CA ASP A 142 -10.77 11.85 13.71
C ASP A 142 -9.80 12.95 13.29
N ASP A 143 -9.89 13.37 12.03
CA ASP A 143 -9.04 14.42 11.45
C ASP A 143 -9.08 15.70 12.27
N SER A 144 -10.23 16.06 12.86
CA SER A 144 -10.36 17.28 13.65
C SER A 144 -9.54 17.25 14.95
N ARG A 145 -9.15 16.05 15.41
CA ARG A 145 -8.32 15.83 16.60
C ARG A 145 -6.88 15.45 16.25
N SER A 146 -6.48 15.52 14.97
CA SER A 146 -5.14 15.13 14.57
C SER A 146 -4.05 15.95 15.30
N TRP A 147 -4.33 17.22 15.58
CA TRP A 147 -3.46 18.16 16.31
C TRP A 147 -3.51 18.03 17.84
N ASP A 148 -4.43 17.24 18.39
CA ASP A 148 -4.60 17.15 19.84
C ASP A 148 -3.39 16.52 20.55
N TYR A 149 -3.45 16.41 21.87
CA TYR A 149 -2.53 15.54 22.60
C TYR A 149 -2.80 14.07 22.27
N LEU A 150 -1.75 13.24 22.30
CA LEU A 150 -1.86 11.79 22.09
C LEU A 150 -2.89 11.13 23.03
N SER A 151 -3.13 11.70 24.22
CA SER A 151 -4.15 11.23 25.16
C SER A 151 -5.58 11.29 24.62
N ASN A 152 -5.85 12.15 23.63
CA ASN A 152 -7.17 12.37 23.03
C ASN A 152 -7.34 11.64 21.69
N ARG A 153 -6.25 11.23 21.04
CA ARG A 153 -6.26 10.39 19.84
C ARG A 153 -6.29 8.90 20.20
N ILE A 154 -7.36 8.46 20.87
CA ILE A 154 -7.49 7.07 21.32
C ILE A 154 -7.90 6.18 20.15
N ALA A 155 -7.05 5.22 19.80
CA ALA A 155 -7.36 4.27 18.74
C ALA A 155 -8.50 3.32 19.13
N SER A 156 -9.08 2.66 18.14
CA SER A 156 -9.95 1.48 18.31
C SER A 156 -9.29 0.23 17.73
N ASN A 157 -9.88 -0.94 17.98
CA ASN A 157 -9.42 -2.16 17.31
C ASN A 157 -9.67 -2.03 15.80
N THR A 158 -8.69 -2.44 15.00
CA THR A 158 -8.74 -2.31 13.54
C THR A 158 -8.08 -3.50 12.88
N GLN A 159 -8.62 -3.92 11.74
CA GLN A 159 -8.08 -4.99 10.93
C GLN A 159 -7.83 -4.54 9.49
N VAL A 160 -6.63 -4.82 8.98
CA VAL A 160 -6.24 -4.56 7.59
C VAL A 160 -5.73 -5.86 6.97
N ASN A 161 -6.39 -6.34 5.92
CA ASN A 161 -5.93 -7.50 5.16
C ASN A 161 -5.42 -7.06 3.79
N ALA A 162 -4.10 -6.94 3.64
CA ALA A 162 -3.44 -6.61 2.39
C ALA A 162 -1.96 -6.99 2.47
N CYS A 163 -1.39 -7.41 1.34
CA CYS A 163 0.05 -7.34 1.17
C CYS A 163 0.49 -5.87 1.16
N TYR A 164 1.71 -5.59 1.57
CA TYR A 164 2.27 -4.28 1.37
C TYR A 164 3.74 -4.36 0.94
N MET A 165 4.10 -3.42 0.08
CA MET A 165 5.46 -3.12 -0.31
C MET A 165 5.70 -1.65 0.01
N THR A 166 6.55 -1.37 0.98
CA THR A 166 6.72 -0.01 1.48
C THR A 166 8.17 0.33 1.77
N GLY A 167 8.42 1.60 2.07
CA GLY A 167 9.72 2.09 2.48
C GLY A 167 9.78 2.42 3.97
N ASN A 168 10.97 2.31 4.51
CA ASN A 168 11.27 2.69 5.89
C ASN A 168 12.36 3.77 5.94
N THR A 169 12.68 4.28 7.13
CA THR A 169 13.84 5.18 7.32
C THR A 169 15.09 4.37 7.64
N GLU A 170 16.27 4.81 7.21
CA GLU A 170 17.53 4.10 7.51
C GLU A 170 17.78 3.96 9.03
N THR A 171 18.37 2.83 9.44
CA THR A 171 18.80 2.56 10.82
C THR A 171 20.31 2.30 10.85
N GLY A 172 21.02 2.91 11.81
CA GLY A 172 22.38 2.50 12.18
C GLY A 172 23.52 3.17 11.41
N ALA A 173 23.23 3.97 10.38
CA ALA A 173 24.21 4.86 9.76
C ALA A 173 24.51 6.09 10.66
N PRO A 174 25.68 6.74 10.53
CA PRO A 174 25.97 7.98 11.26
C PRO A 174 24.89 9.05 11.01
N GLY A 175 24.19 9.46 12.07
CA GLY A 175 23.04 10.39 11.97
C GLY A 175 21.66 9.70 11.89
N HIS A 176 21.62 8.38 11.76
CA HIS A 176 20.39 7.58 11.58
C HIS A 176 20.14 6.68 12.79
N ASN A 177 19.19 7.09 13.62
CA ASN A 177 18.79 6.34 14.82
C ASN A 177 17.90 5.14 14.44
N TYR A 178 17.69 4.24 15.40
CA TYR A 178 16.74 3.14 15.25
C TYR A 178 15.36 3.64 14.80
N ASN A 179 14.83 3.03 13.74
CA ASN A 179 13.57 3.40 13.08
C ASN A 179 12.33 2.69 13.63
N GLY A 180 12.50 1.79 14.61
CA GLY A 180 11.41 0.98 15.17
C GLY A 180 11.29 -0.44 14.63
N GLY A 181 12.05 -0.82 13.60
CA GLY A 181 12.07 -2.18 13.03
C GLY A 181 10.80 -2.57 12.28
N LEU A 182 10.53 -3.87 12.17
CA LEU A 182 9.32 -4.42 11.55
C LEU A 182 8.06 -3.92 12.28
N GLU A 183 8.14 -3.76 13.59
CA GLU A 183 7.09 -3.33 14.50
C GLU A 183 6.55 -1.92 14.21
N ASN A 184 7.25 -1.17 13.38
CA ASN A 184 6.93 0.18 12.94
C ASN A 184 7.07 0.37 11.41
N LEU A 185 7.15 -0.74 10.66
CA LEU A 185 7.10 -0.70 9.20
C LEU A 185 5.73 -0.18 8.73
N PRO A 186 4.59 -0.73 9.19
CA PRO A 186 3.35 0.04 9.25
C PRO A 186 3.45 1.07 10.39
N ARG A 187 3.10 2.31 10.07
CA ARG A 187 3.19 3.46 10.99
C ARG A 187 1.84 3.71 11.67
N PHE A 188 1.88 4.40 12.80
CA PHE A 188 0.70 4.74 13.61
C PHE A 188 0.80 6.17 14.14
N LEU A 189 -0.35 6.83 14.35
CA LEU A 189 -0.45 8.23 14.82
C LEU A 189 -1.34 8.41 16.06
N GLU A 190 -1.73 7.30 16.68
CA GLU A 190 -2.73 7.26 17.75
C GLU A 190 -2.22 6.53 18.99
N LYS A 191 -3.00 6.65 20.07
CA LYS A 191 -2.80 5.88 21.28
C LYS A 191 -3.43 4.49 21.13
N TRP A 192 -2.62 3.52 20.69
CA TRP A 192 -3.04 2.12 20.57
C TRP A 192 -2.85 1.25 21.81
N SER A 193 -2.27 1.78 22.89
CA SER A 193 -2.11 1.01 24.14
C SER A 193 -3.44 0.39 24.59
N GLY A 194 -3.51 -0.94 24.66
CA GLY A 194 -4.72 -1.69 25.00
C GLY A 194 -5.70 -1.92 23.85
N LYS A 195 -5.32 -1.60 22.61
CA LYS A 195 -6.07 -1.84 21.37
C LYS A 195 -5.33 -2.84 20.50
N THR A 196 -6.06 -3.60 19.70
CA THR A 196 -5.50 -4.63 18.83
C THR A 196 -5.50 -4.16 17.39
N PHE A 197 -4.35 -4.27 16.74
CA PHE A 197 -4.24 -4.15 15.30
C PHE A 197 -3.98 -5.53 14.71
N ILE A 198 -4.92 -5.98 13.87
CA ILE A 198 -4.88 -7.28 13.19
C ILE A 198 -4.41 -7.03 11.75
N TRP A 199 -3.39 -7.77 11.32
CA TRP A 199 -2.93 -7.72 9.93
C TRP A 199 -2.72 -9.12 9.37
N ARG A 200 -3.19 -9.31 8.12
CA ARG A 200 -2.93 -10.50 7.30
C ARG A 200 -2.43 -10.05 5.94
N GLY A 201 -1.27 -10.56 5.53
CA GLY A 201 -0.69 -10.30 4.21
C GLY A 201 0.76 -10.74 4.13
N ALA A 202 1.47 -10.29 3.09
CA ALA A 202 2.93 -10.34 3.03
C ALA A 202 3.51 -8.94 3.19
N ALA A 203 4.59 -8.82 3.96
CA ALA A 203 5.30 -7.58 4.21
C ALA A 203 6.60 -7.54 3.41
N VAL A 204 6.80 -6.49 2.62
CA VAL A 204 8.04 -6.27 1.87
C VAL A 204 8.55 -4.85 2.12
N ASP A 205 9.80 -4.72 2.56
CA ASP A 205 10.54 -3.46 2.72
C ASP A 205 11.68 -3.45 1.69
N LEU A 206 11.54 -2.64 0.63
CA LEU A 206 12.48 -2.64 -0.50
C LEU A 206 13.26 -1.33 -0.67
N TRP A 207 12.83 -0.24 -0.02
CA TRP A 207 13.43 1.08 -0.24
C TRP A 207 13.43 1.94 1.02
N TYR A 208 14.21 3.01 0.96
CA TYR A 208 14.06 4.10 1.91
C TYR A 208 12.96 5.05 1.45
N SER A 209 12.03 5.35 2.35
CA SER A 209 10.99 6.34 2.11
C SER A 209 11.63 7.70 1.81
N ARG A 210 11.19 8.33 0.72
CA ARG A 210 11.69 9.61 0.22
C ARG A 210 10.80 10.78 0.62
N GLN A 211 9.52 10.54 0.88
CA GLN A 211 8.56 11.59 1.25
C GLN A 211 8.31 11.63 2.76
N SER A 212 8.03 10.48 3.39
CA SER A 212 7.80 10.38 4.83
C SER A 212 9.04 9.85 5.57
N ASN A 213 10.04 10.70 5.73
CA ASN A 213 11.35 10.31 6.26
C ASN A 213 11.64 10.81 7.69
N ALA A 214 10.64 11.30 8.40
CA ALA A 214 10.84 11.79 9.76
C ALA A 214 11.21 10.68 10.75
N ARG A 215 11.97 11.10 11.77
CA ARG A 215 12.55 10.23 12.79
C ARG A 215 11.46 9.55 13.61
N TRP A 216 11.65 8.26 13.84
CA TRP A 216 10.81 7.49 14.74
C TRP A 216 10.97 7.94 16.20
N SER A 217 9.84 8.03 16.92
CA SER A 217 9.78 8.25 18.36
C SER A 217 8.58 7.56 18.98
N TYR A 218 8.80 6.84 20.08
CA TYR A 218 7.74 6.18 20.84
C TYR A 218 7.10 7.13 21.87
N GLY A 219 5.78 7.12 21.97
CA GLY A 219 5.02 7.85 23.00
C GLY A 219 4.77 9.32 22.73
N SER A 220 5.43 9.94 21.74
CA SER A 220 5.22 11.35 21.37
C SER A 220 4.00 11.54 20.48
N TYR A 221 3.87 10.73 19.43
CA TYR A 221 2.76 10.78 18.47
C TYR A 221 1.97 9.47 18.39
N TYR A 222 2.50 8.36 18.92
CA TYR A 222 1.79 7.08 18.98
C TYR A 222 2.19 6.25 20.20
N THR A 223 1.34 5.28 20.57
CA THR A 223 1.74 4.12 21.39
C THR A 223 1.45 2.84 20.62
N ALA A 224 2.13 1.74 20.95
CA ALA A 224 2.04 0.51 20.18
C ALA A 224 0.73 -0.26 20.43
N PRO A 225 0.14 -0.89 19.39
CA PRO A 225 -0.98 -1.81 19.56
C PRO A 225 -0.53 -3.17 20.11
N ASN A 226 -1.50 -3.95 20.57
CA ASN A 226 -1.39 -5.40 20.57
C ASN A 226 -1.35 -5.86 19.11
N ARG A 227 -0.22 -6.45 18.69
CA ARG A 227 0.01 -6.85 17.30
C ARG A 227 -0.44 -8.28 17.09
N ASP A 228 -1.50 -8.47 16.31
CA ASP A 228 -1.88 -9.77 15.77
C ASP A 228 -1.53 -9.78 14.28
N TRP A 229 -0.25 -10.00 13.99
CA TRP A 229 0.32 -9.92 12.65
C TRP A 229 0.71 -11.31 12.18
N ALA A 230 0.19 -11.72 11.03
CA ALA A 230 0.49 -13.02 10.47
C ALA A 230 0.55 -12.98 8.95
N PHE A 231 1.39 -13.84 8.38
CA PHE A 231 1.36 -14.14 6.96
C PHE A 231 -0.03 -14.63 6.56
N ASP A 232 -0.52 -14.21 5.39
CA ASP A 232 -1.78 -14.69 4.84
C ASP A 232 -1.59 -15.98 4.04
N PRO A 233 -2.08 -17.15 4.51
CA PRO A 233 -1.88 -18.41 3.83
C PRO A 233 -2.50 -18.48 2.43
N ASP A 234 -3.46 -17.60 2.12
CA ASP A 234 -4.09 -17.57 0.79
C ASP A 234 -3.05 -17.24 -0.30
N LEU A 235 -1.98 -16.52 0.05
CA LEU A 235 -0.89 -16.15 -0.87
C LEU A 235 -0.02 -17.35 -1.31
N LEU A 236 -0.24 -18.53 -0.72
CA LEU A 236 0.39 -19.77 -1.20
C LEU A 236 -0.28 -20.29 -2.48
N ASP A 237 -1.50 -19.84 -2.79
CA ASP A 237 -2.15 -20.08 -4.08
C ASP A 237 -1.88 -18.91 -5.03
N MET A 238 -1.29 -19.23 -6.19
CA MET A 238 -0.97 -18.26 -7.24
C MET A 238 -2.21 -17.52 -7.75
N ASN A 239 -3.40 -18.12 -7.66
CA ASN A 239 -4.65 -17.48 -8.09
C ASN A 239 -5.16 -16.42 -7.10
N ASN A 240 -4.64 -16.41 -5.87
CA ASN A 240 -5.01 -15.46 -4.82
C ASN A 240 -3.97 -14.36 -4.65
N LEU A 241 -3.02 -14.22 -5.59
CA LEU A 241 -2.06 -13.13 -5.56
C LEU A 241 -2.74 -11.81 -5.97
N PRO A 242 -2.40 -10.69 -5.32
CA PRO A 242 -2.88 -9.38 -5.73
C PRO A 242 -2.54 -9.05 -7.20
N PRO A 243 -3.37 -8.25 -7.90
CA PRO A 243 -3.12 -7.88 -9.29
C PRO A 243 -1.75 -7.20 -9.46
N GLY A 244 -1.00 -7.59 -10.47
CA GLY A 244 0.34 -7.04 -10.71
C GLY A 244 1.38 -7.41 -9.64
N THR A 245 1.19 -8.50 -8.89
CA THR A 245 2.21 -9.03 -7.97
C THR A 245 3.54 -9.26 -8.71
N PRO A 246 4.67 -8.71 -8.23
CA PRO A 246 5.96 -8.94 -8.85
C PRO A 246 6.35 -10.42 -8.83
N ILE A 247 6.78 -10.95 -9.98
CA ILE A 247 7.22 -12.34 -10.13
C ILE A 247 8.71 -12.35 -10.43
N VAL A 248 9.50 -12.99 -9.56
CA VAL A 248 10.92 -13.25 -9.82
C VAL A 248 11.06 -14.64 -10.41
N ASN A 249 11.49 -14.72 -11.67
CA ASN A 249 11.79 -15.99 -12.33
C ASN A 249 13.27 -16.32 -12.13
N VAL A 250 13.56 -17.46 -11.51
CA VAL A 250 14.93 -17.99 -11.41
C VAL A 250 15.12 -19.09 -12.44
N VAL A 251 16.07 -18.90 -13.36
CA VAL A 251 16.49 -19.95 -14.29
C VAL A 251 17.58 -20.78 -13.59
N GLN A 252 17.21 -21.97 -13.12
CA GLN A 252 18.19 -22.92 -12.62
C GLN A 252 18.65 -23.83 -13.77
N ARG A 253 19.95 -23.82 -14.06
CA ARG A 253 20.54 -24.76 -15.02
C ARG A 253 20.52 -26.16 -14.41
N MET A 254 19.65 -27.01 -14.93
CA MET A 254 19.61 -28.43 -14.62
C MET A 254 20.49 -29.22 -15.61
N ASN A 255 20.40 -30.55 -15.58
CA ASN A 255 21.25 -31.41 -16.39
C ASN A 255 21.13 -31.11 -17.89
N TRP A 256 22.28 -31.11 -18.55
CA TRP A 256 22.35 -31.10 -20.01
C TRP A 256 22.38 -32.54 -20.53
N SER A 257 21.54 -32.84 -21.53
CA SER A 257 21.69 -34.07 -22.31
C SER A 257 21.54 -33.74 -23.79
N GLN A 258 22.43 -34.28 -24.61
CA GLN A 258 22.35 -34.21 -26.06
C GLN A 258 22.27 -35.63 -26.60
N LYS A 259 21.21 -35.95 -27.35
CA LYS A 259 21.16 -37.16 -28.15
C LYS A 259 21.81 -36.89 -29.50
N ILE A 260 22.96 -37.52 -29.74
CA ILE A 260 23.55 -37.63 -31.06
C ILE A 260 23.29 -39.05 -31.54
N ASN A 261 22.48 -39.20 -32.60
CA ASN A 261 22.29 -40.41 -33.40
C ASN A 261 22.27 -41.75 -32.64
N ASN A 262 21.07 -42.18 -32.19
CA ASN A 262 20.72 -43.57 -31.82
C ASN A 262 21.69 -44.37 -30.93
N SER A 263 22.54 -43.73 -30.12
CA SER A 263 23.40 -44.42 -29.16
C SER A 263 22.84 -44.30 -27.73
N PRO A 264 23.03 -45.31 -26.85
CA PRO A 264 22.43 -45.32 -25.51
C PRO A 264 22.95 -44.16 -24.65
N ASN A 265 22.07 -43.60 -23.80
CA ASN A 265 22.39 -42.47 -22.93
C ASN A 265 23.61 -42.77 -22.04
N LEU A 266 24.65 -41.93 -22.13
CA LEU A 266 25.74 -41.89 -21.15
C LEU A 266 25.36 -40.91 -20.04
N TYR A 267 25.15 -41.42 -18.83
CA TYR A 267 24.93 -40.61 -17.64
C TYR A 267 26.26 -40.27 -16.98
N TYR A 268 26.50 -38.99 -16.71
CA TYR A 268 27.58 -38.55 -15.83
C TYR A 268 27.08 -38.57 -14.38
N GLN A 269 27.74 -39.34 -13.51
CA GLN A 269 27.55 -39.24 -12.05
C GLN A 269 28.71 -38.42 -11.47
N PRO A 270 28.44 -37.29 -10.79
CA PRO A 270 29.46 -36.62 -10.02
C PRO A 270 29.70 -37.38 -8.71
N ASN A 271 30.98 -37.55 -8.35
CA ASN A 271 31.39 -37.94 -6.99
C ASN A 271 31.00 -36.88 -5.97
#